data_AF-A0A2C5XUR7-F1
#
_entry.id   AF-A0A2C5XUR7-F1
#
_cell.length_a   1.000
_cell.length_b   1.000
_cell.length_c   1.000
_cell.angle_alpha   90.00
_cell.angle_beta   90.00
_cell.angle_gamma   90.00
#
_symmetry.space_group_name_H-M   'P 1'
#
loop_
_entity.id
_entity.type
_entity.pdbx_description
1 polymer ?
#
loop_
_entity_poly.entity_id
_entity_poly.type
_entity_poly.pdbx_seq_one_letter_code
_entity_poly.pdbx_strand_id
1 'polypeptide(L)'
;MANLLVTSRSSTSYAKKSQAKNTPYKALSVGNVAYALSRAYTFADTLILCLQDGLSAEQREKAQARQKKRQFLCNEMKTAQSHKQWQAAAQELDALEGNEKWKQDSDSGDYNPRLIEQRLEALNEARNSGGVRAMMHLIRTQLCRDLGGMGNVDLYTHSYTGTKKLIERYVDSALSAIDAVVVQSATQSDIDARDLLEGMLLARQSFGRTF
;
A
#
# COMPACT_ATOMS: atom_id res chain seq x y z
N MET A 1 46.25 -58.58 23.21
CA MET A 1 46.90 -59.41 22.17
C MET A 1 47.20 -60.77 22.79
N ALA A 2 46.95 -61.88 22.06
CA ALA A 2 46.78 -63.29 22.48
C ALA A 2 45.36 -63.60 23.05
N ASN A 3 44.35 -64.10 22.34
CA ASN A 3 44.18 -65.10 21.26
C ASN A 3 44.21 -66.56 21.75
N LEU A 4 43.08 -67.28 21.65
CA LEU A 4 42.91 -68.62 21.02
C LEU A 4 41.70 -69.43 21.55
N LEU A 5 40.78 -69.73 20.61
CA LEU A 5 40.18 -71.05 20.27
C LEU A 5 39.66 -71.98 21.39
N VAL A 6 38.36 -72.25 21.52
CA VAL A 6 37.46 -73.13 20.72
C VAL A 6 37.15 -74.48 21.40
N THR A 7 35.90 -74.94 21.18
CA THR A 7 35.24 -76.26 21.42
C THR A 7 34.34 -76.36 22.66
N SER A 8 33.01 -76.36 22.48
CA SER A 8 32.07 -77.51 22.28
C SER A 8 31.51 -78.01 23.65
N ARG A 9 30.26 -78.42 23.87
CA ARG A 9 29.21 -79.03 23.03
C ARG A 9 27.87 -78.98 23.80
N SER A 10 26.78 -78.74 23.07
CA SER A 10 25.41 -79.30 23.21
C SER A 10 24.82 -79.70 24.57
N SER A 11 23.67 -79.12 24.90
CA SER A 11 22.58 -79.81 25.61
C SER A 11 21.22 -79.25 25.15
N THR A 12 20.50 -80.07 24.40
CA THR A 12 19.08 -79.95 24.07
C THR A 12 18.22 -79.77 25.32
N SER A 13 17.31 -78.79 25.32
CA SER A 13 16.13 -78.84 26.19
C SER A 13 14.93 -78.11 25.56
N TYR A 14 14.03 -78.94 25.05
CA TYR A 14 12.57 -78.80 25.00
C TYR A 14 11.94 -77.41 24.81
N ALA A 15 11.24 -77.31 23.68
CA ALA A 15 10.29 -76.27 23.33
C ALA A 15 9.22 -76.04 24.40
N LYS A 16 9.01 -74.77 24.77
CA LYS A 16 7.75 -74.29 25.36
C LYS A 16 7.19 -73.19 24.47
N LYS A 17 6.11 -73.54 23.78
CA LYS A 17 5.29 -72.70 22.90
C LYS A 17 4.59 -71.65 23.78
N SER A 18 5.17 -70.46 23.90
CA SER A 18 4.52 -69.33 24.60
C SER A 18 3.50 -68.68 23.66
N GLN A 19 2.24 -68.83 24.04
CA GLN A 19 1.03 -68.37 23.37
C GLN A 19 1.12 -66.89 22.98
N ALA A 20 0.90 -66.60 21.70
CA ALA A 20 0.61 -65.26 21.22
C ALA A 20 -0.66 -64.75 21.91
N LYS A 21 -0.50 -63.73 22.76
CA LYS A 21 -1.64 -62.99 23.30
C LYS A 21 -2.27 -62.24 22.13
N ASN A 22 -3.38 -62.75 21.62
CA ASN A 22 -4.24 -62.06 20.69
C ASN A 22 -4.74 -60.78 21.36
N THR A 23 -4.07 -59.66 21.08
CA THR A 23 -4.63 -58.34 21.32
C THR A 23 -5.91 -58.25 20.49
N PRO A 24 -7.08 -57.95 21.07
CA PRO A 24 -8.31 -57.92 20.31
C PRO A 24 -8.19 -56.80 19.27
N TYR A 25 -8.22 -57.18 17.99
CA TYR A 25 -8.45 -56.23 16.91
C TYR A 25 -9.83 -55.62 17.16
N LYS A 26 -9.87 -54.41 17.74
CA LYS A 26 -11.12 -53.63 17.83
C LYS A 26 -11.62 -53.46 16.40
N ALA A 27 -12.76 -54.05 16.09
CA ALA A 27 -13.43 -53.87 14.80
C ALA A 27 -13.65 -52.35 14.61
N LEU A 28 -12.86 -51.75 13.72
CA LEU A 28 -13.03 -50.37 13.33
C LEU A 28 -14.37 -50.31 12.57
N SER A 29 -15.36 -49.65 13.18
CA SER A 29 -16.61 -49.31 12.50
C SER A 29 -16.30 -48.66 11.16
N VAL A 30 -17.07 -48.98 10.11
CA VAL A 30 -16.93 -48.40 8.77
C VAL A 30 -16.90 -46.86 8.84
N GLY A 31 -17.62 -46.26 9.79
CA GLY A 31 -17.58 -44.82 10.05
C GLY A 31 -16.23 -44.31 10.55
N ASN A 32 -15.50 -45.08 11.37
CA ASN A 32 -14.15 -44.72 11.85
C ASN A 32 -13.10 -44.84 10.74
N VAL A 33 -13.24 -45.81 9.83
CA VAL A 33 -12.36 -45.98 8.68
C VAL A 33 -12.57 -44.84 7.69
N ALA A 34 -13.83 -44.52 7.37
CA ALA A 34 -14.17 -43.38 6.51
C ALA A 34 -13.66 -42.05 7.08
N TYR A 35 -13.81 -41.84 8.40
CA TYR A 35 -13.30 -40.66 9.09
C TYR A 35 -11.77 -40.58 9.07
N ALA A 36 -11.07 -41.71 9.30
CA ALA A 36 -9.62 -41.77 9.27
C ALA A 36 -9.05 -41.51 7.86
N LEU A 37 -9.65 -42.10 6.82
CA LEU A 37 -9.27 -41.87 5.43
C LEU A 37 -9.57 -40.44 4.99
N SER A 38 -10.71 -39.89 5.39
CA SER A 38 -11.05 -38.48 5.14
C SER A 38 -10.03 -37.54 5.78
N ARG A 39 -9.60 -37.80 7.02
CA ARG A 39 -8.58 -37.00 7.71
C ARG A 39 -7.20 -37.12 7.08
N ALA A 40 -6.85 -38.30 6.57
CA ALA A 40 -5.60 -38.50 5.84
C ALA A 40 -5.62 -37.77 4.49
N TYR A 41 -6.75 -37.80 3.79
CA TYR A 41 -6.95 -37.07 2.52
C TYR A 41 -6.86 -35.56 2.74
N THR A 42 -7.56 -35.00 3.73
CA THR A 42 -7.49 -33.56 4.01
C THR A 42 -6.10 -33.11 4.45
N PHE A 43 -5.37 -33.95 5.21
CA PHE A 43 -3.98 -33.66 5.57
C PHE A 43 -3.04 -33.69 4.36
N ALA A 44 -3.17 -34.69 3.49
CA ALA A 44 -2.39 -34.77 2.25
C ALA A 44 -2.71 -33.61 1.29
N ASP A 45 -3.99 -33.26 1.13
CA ASP A 45 -4.45 -32.11 0.33
C ASP A 45 -3.87 -30.80 0.87
N THR A 46 -3.90 -30.61 2.19
CA THR A 46 -3.29 -29.44 2.85
C THR A 46 -1.77 -29.40 2.63
N LEU A 47 -1.08 -30.54 2.74
CA LEU A 47 0.37 -30.63 2.50
C LEU A 47 0.75 -30.40 1.03
N ILE A 48 0.00 -30.95 0.08
CA ILE A 48 0.21 -30.77 -1.36
C ILE A 48 0.02 -29.29 -1.73
N LEU A 49 -1.05 -28.66 -1.23
CA LEU A 49 -1.25 -27.22 -1.40
C LEU A 49 -0.11 -26.42 -0.78
N CYS A 50 0.34 -26.74 0.45
CA CYS A 50 1.48 -26.06 1.08
C CYS A 50 2.78 -26.18 0.27
N LEU A 51 3.04 -27.33 -0.36
CA LEU A 51 4.22 -27.55 -1.21
C LEU A 51 4.13 -26.83 -2.56
N GLN A 52 2.92 -26.60 -3.09
CA GLN A 52 2.71 -25.94 -4.38
C GLN A 52 2.94 -24.41 -4.30
N ASP A 53 2.54 -23.76 -3.21
CA ASP A 53 2.66 -22.30 -3.06
C ASP A 53 3.79 -21.84 -2.13
N GLY A 54 4.34 -22.74 -1.31
CA GLY A 54 5.33 -22.40 -0.28
C GLY A 54 4.79 -21.52 0.87
N LEU A 55 3.48 -21.30 0.94
CA LEU A 55 2.82 -20.43 1.91
C LEU A 55 2.27 -21.21 3.12
N SER A 56 2.46 -20.66 4.31
CA SER A 56 1.87 -21.18 5.56
C SER A 56 0.35 -20.98 5.59
N ALA A 57 -0.38 -21.83 6.31
CA ALA A 57 -1.83 -21.69 6.52
C ALA A 57 -2.21 -20.30 7.07
N GLU A 58 -1.38 -19.74 7.96
CA GLU A 58 -1.59 -18.40 8.52
C GLU A 58 -1.48 -17.30 7.45
N GLN A 59 -0.56 -17.44 6.49
CA GLN A 59 -0.39 -16.47 5.40
C GLN A 59 -1.58 -16.51 4.44
N ARG A 60 -2.15 -17.70 4.20
CA ARG A 60 -3.37 -17.85 3.39
C ARG A 60 -4.58 -17.20 4.04
N GLU A 61 -4.76 -17.41 5.35
CA GLU A 61 -5.85 -16.78 6.09
C GLU A 61 -5.75 -15.25 6.03
N LYS A 62 -4.55 -14.70 6.25
CA LYS A 62 -4.28 -13.27 6.10
C LYS A 62 -4.57 -12.76 4.67
N ALA A 63 -4.16 -13.49 3.64
CA ALA A 63 -4.42 -13.13 2.26
C ALA A 63 -5.92 -13.16 1.93
N GLN A 64 -6.65 -14.19 2.39
CA GLN A 64 -8.10 -14.30 2.21
C GLN A 64 -8.84 -13.18 2.95
N ALA A 65 -8.44 -12.87 4.19
CA ALA A 65 -9.01 -11.76 4.95
C ALA A 65 -8.78 -10.42 4.24
N ARG A 66 -7.55 -10.18 3.74
CA ARG A 66 -7.21 -8.98 2.96
C ARG A 66 -8.06 -8.88 1.70
N GLN A 67 -8.23 -9.98 0.96
CA GLN A 67 -9.03 -10.01 -0.27
C GLN A 67 -10.52 -9.74 0.01
N LYS A 68 -11.09 -10.35 1.07
CA LYS A 68 -12.48 -10.09 1.49
C LYS A 68 -12.68 -8.62 1.88
N LYS A 69 -11.75 -8.06 2.64
CA LYS A 69 -11.81 -6.65 3.04
C LYS A 69 -11.72 -5.71 1.84
N ARG A 70 -10.82 -5.99 0.89
CA ARG A 70 -10.72 -5.26 -0.38
C ARG A 70 -12.04 -5.29 -1.16
N GLN A 71 -12.63 -6.47 -1.34
CA GLN A 71 -13.92 -6.62 -2.04
C GLN A 71 -15.04 -5.84 -1.35
N PHE A 72 -15.10 -5.90 -0.02
CA PHE A 72 -16.06 -5.13 0.77
C PHE A 72 -15.91 -3.62 0.53
N LEU A 73 -14.69 -3.08 0.63
CA LEU A 73 -14.41 -1.65 0.41
C LEU A 73 -14.71 -1.21 -1.02
N CYS A 74 -14.34 -2.00 -2.02
CA CYS A 74 -14.69 -1.72 -3.41
C CYS A 74 -16.21 -1.70 -3.62
N ASN A 75 -16.96 -2.55 -2.91
CA ASN A 75 -18.42 -2.52 -2.98
C ASN A 75 -18.98 -1.28 -2.29
N GLU A 76 -18.49 -0.91 -1.11
CA GLU A 76 -18.90 0.31 -0.42
C GLU A 76 -18.66 1.56 -1.26
N MET A 77 -17.52 1.65 -1.96
CA MET A 77 -17.27 2.74 -2.91
C MET A 77 -18.29 2.77 -4.05
N LYS A 78 -18.73 1.61 -4.56
CA LYS A 78 -19.73 1.54 -5.65
C LYS A 78 -21.14 1.89 -5.17
N THR A 79 -21.49 1.55 -3.93
CA THR A 79 -22.83 1.77 -3.36
C THR A 79 -22.94 3.05 -2.53
N ALA A 80 -21.85 3.81 -2.40
CA ALA A 80 -21.81 5.03 -1.59
C ALA A 80 -22.84 6.06 -2.09
N GLN A 81 -23.62 6.60 -1.15
CA GLN A 81 -24.63 7.63 -1.45
C GLN A 81 -24.10 9.05 -1.20
N SER A 82 -22.92 9.17 -0.60
CA SER A 82 -22.29 10.45 -0.31
C SER A 82 -20.80 10.41 -0.58
N HIS A 83 -20.24 11.57 -0.95
CA HIS A 83 -18.79 11.74 -1.13
C HIS A 83 -18.01 11.33 0.12
N LYS A 84 -18.51 11.67 1.32
CA LYS A 84 -17.85 11.32 2.58
C LYS A 84 -17.76 9.81 2.80
N GLN A 85 -18.83 9.06 2.48
CA GLN A 85 -18.82 7.59 2.55
C GLN A 85 -17.84 7.00 1.54
N TRP A 86 -17.89 7.47 0.30
CA TRP A 86 -16.96 7.04 -0.75
C TRP A 86 -15.50 7.30 -0.35
N GLN A 87 -15.22 8.50 0.15
CA GLN A 87 -13.88 8.93 0.55
C GLN A 87 -13.34 8.09 1.71
N ALA A 88 -14.18 7.78 2.71
CA ALA A 88 -13.78 6.93 3.83
C ALA A 88 -13.38 5.52 3.37
N ALA A 89 -14.20 4.90 2.51
CA ALA A 89 -13.90 3.58 1.95
C ALA A 89 -12.64 3.59 1.07
N ALA A 90 -12.47 4.64 0.26
CA ALA A 90 -11.30 4.83 -0.61
C ALA A 90 -10.00 5.02 0.20
N GLN A 91 -10.04 5.78 1.30
CA GLN A 91 -8.91 5.95 2.21
C GLN A 91 -8.52 4.64 2.90
N GLU A 92 -9.52 3.86 3.35
CA GLU A 92 -9.25 2.55 3.96
C GLU A 92 -8.64 1.58 2.93
N LEU A 93 -9.08 1.67 1.67
CA LEU A 93 -8.54 0.86 0.58
C LEU A 93 -7.09 1.26 0.24
N ASP A 94 -6.80 2.56 0.18
CA ASP A 94 -5.44 3.09 0.01
C ASP A 94 -4.50 2.62 1.14
N ALA A 95 -4.98 2.61 2.39
CA ALA A 95 -4.21 2.09 3.52
C ALA A 95 -3.98 0.57 3.43
N LEU A 96 -4.98 -0.20 2.97
CA LEU A 96 -4.90 -1.64 2.79
C LEU A 96 -3.95 -2.03 1.65
N GLU A 97 -3.89 -1.26 0.57
CA GLU A 97 -3.00 -1.52 -0.58
C GLU A 97 -1.60 -0.95 -0.39
N GLY A 98 -1.40 -0.08 0.59
CA GLY A 98 -0.11 0.54 0.91
C GLY A 98 0.16 1.82 0.10
N ASN A 99 -0.86 2.36 -0.55
CA ASN A 99 -0.79 3.55 -1.38
C ASN A 99 -0.39 4.77 -0.54
N GLU A 100 -0.72 4.82 0.76
CA GLU A 100 -0.25 5.90 1.65
C GLU A 100 1.28 5.99 1.75
N LYS A 101 1.98 4.84 1.76
CA LYS A 101 3.44 4.84 1.75
C LYS A 101 3.98 5.34 0.42
N TRP A 102 3.35 4.93 -0.69
CA TRP A 102 3.69 5.43 -2.01
C TRP A 102 3.44 6.94 -2.14
N LYS A 103 2.38 7.50 -1.54
CA LYS A 103 2.12 8.96 -1.55
C LYS A 103 3.20 9.74 -0.81
N GLN A 104 3.76 9.17 0.26
CA GLN A 104 4.84 9.78 1.06
C GLN A 104 6.20 9.69 0.37
N ASP A 105 6.42 8.63 -0.40
CA ASP A 105 7.64 8.46 -1.19
C ASP A 105 7.63 9.39 -2.41
N SER A 106 8.42 10.45 -2.35
CA SER A 106 8.59 11.41 -3.44
C SER A 106 9.42 10.85 -4.61
N ASP A 107 10.24 9.83 -4.40
CA ASP A 107 11.21 9.40 -5.42
C ASP A 107 10.62 8.40 -6.41
N SER A 108 9.42 7.87 -6.14
CA SER A 108 8.73 6.93 -7.04
C SER A 108 7.76 7.63 -8.00
N GLY A 109 7.79 7.21 -9.27
CA GLY A 109 6.92 7.71 -10.35
C GLY A 109 7.68 8.44 -11.44
N ASP A 110 7.01 8.71 -12.56
CA ASP A 110 7.60 9.43 -13.69
C ASP A 110 7.25 10.93 -13.61
N TYR A 111 8.00 11.62 -12.75
CA TYR A 111 7.96 13.06 -12.54
C TYR A 111 9.29 13.54 -11.92
N ASN A 112 9.50 14.86 -11.86
CA ASN A 112 10.72 15.47 -11.30
C ASN A 112 10.44 16.05 -9.91
N PRO A 113 10.62 15.27 -8.83
CA PRO A 113 10.36 15.72 -7.46
C PRO A 113 11.24 16.91 -7.05
N ARG A 114 12.52 16.88 -7.45
CA ARG A 114 13.49 17.94 -7.10
C ARG A 114 13.06 19.31 -7.61
N LEU A 115 12.53 19.37 -8.83
CA LEU A 115 12.04 20.63 -9.40
C LEU A 115 10.82 21.14 -8.61
N ILE A 116 9.92 20.25 -8.20
CA ILE A 116 8.72 20.63 -7.43
C ILE A 116 9.10 21.10 -6.03
N GLU A 117 10.05 20.42 -5.36
CA GLU A 117 10.58 20.84 -4.06
C GLU A 117 11.19 22.24 -4.11
N GLN A 118 12.04 22.50 -5.11
CA GLN A 118 12.64 23.83 -5.30
C GLN A 118 11.60 24.93 -5.46
N ARG A 119 10.50 24.66 -6.19
CA ARG A 119 9.41 25.65 -6.37
C ARG A 119 8.57 25.81 -5.11
N LEU A 120 8.30 24.72 -4.40
CA LEU A 120 7.62 24.75 -3.11
C LEU A 120 8.42 25.59 -2.09
N GLU A 121 9.73 25.40 -2.01
CA GLU A 121 10.61 26.19 -1.15
C GLU A 121 10.59 27.67 -1.53
N ALA A 122 10.70 28.01 -2.82
CA ALA A 122 10.64 29.39 -3.29
C ALA A 122 9.32 30.08 -2.93
N LEU A 123 8.19 29.39 -3.06
CA LEU A 123 6.87 29.91 -2.67
C LEU A 123 6.78 30.15 -1.15
N ASN A 124 7.27 29.19 -0.36
CA ASN A 124 7.27 29.31 1.10
C ASN A 124 8.19 30.44 1.58
N GLU A 125 9.38 30.56 1.00
CA GLU A 125 10.34 31.66 1.23
C GLU A 125 9.68 33.01 0.92
N ALA A 126 9.11 33.17 -0.27
CA ALA A 126 8.46 34.42 -0.66
C ALA A 126 7.30 34.82 0.25
N ARG A 127 6.54 33.83 0.75
CA ARG A 127 5.44 34.06 1.69
C ARG A 127 5.93 34.49 3.08
N ASN A 128 7.06 33.96 3.53
CA ASN A 128 7.61 34.23 4.86
C ASN A 128 8.45 35.51 4.91
N SER A 129 9.24 35.79 3.86
CA SER A 129 10.26 36.86 3.86
C SER A 129 10.17 37.84 2.69
N GLY A 130 9.58 37.43 1.55
CA GLY A 130 9.67 38.17 0.28
C GLY A 130 8.61 39.25 0.04
N GLY A 131 7.56 39.31 0.87
CA GLY A 131 6.45 40.27 0.71
C GLY A 131 5.64 40.06 -0.58
N VAL A 132 4.67 40.94 -0.82
CA VAL A 132 3.68 40.79 -1.92
C VAL A 132 4.34 40.74 -3.30
N ARG A 133 5.37 41.57 -3.55
CA ARG A 133 6.04 41.62 -4.86
C ARG A 133 6.77 40.33 -5.21
N ALA A 134 7.44 39.69 -4.26
CA ALA A 134 8.13 38.43 -4.53
C ALA A 134 7.13 37.32 -4.84
N MET A 135 6.05 37.20 -4.06
CA MET A 135 4.98 36.24 -4.34
C MET A 135 4.36 36.47 -5.72
N MET A 136 4.04 37.72 -6.07
CA MET A 136 3.54 38.10 -7.39
C MET A 136 4.49 37.71 -8.53
N HIS A 137 5.80 37.91 -8.33
CA HIS A 137 6.80 37.53 -9.32
C HIS A 137 6.79 36.02 -9.57
N LEU A 138 6.78 35.21 -8.51
CA LEU A 138 6.74 33.74 -8.62
C LEU A 138 5.45 33.26 -9.27
N ILE A 139 4.30 33.79 -8.84
CA ILE A 139 2.97 33.46 -9.39
C ILE A 139 2.94 33.71 -10.90
N ARG A 140 3.43 34.87 -11.35
CA ARG A 140 3.41 35.27 -12.77
C ARG A 140 4.36 34.44 -13.65
N THR A 141 5.49 34.00 -13.11
CA THR A 141 6.59 33.44 -13.93
C THR A 141 6.79 31.94 -13.78
N GLN A 142 6.37 31.35 -12.66
CA GLN A 142 6.72 29.98 -12.29
C GLN A 142 5.53 29.05 -12.15
N LEU A 143 4.30 29.58 -12.05
CA LEU A 143 3.11 28.74 -12.06
C LEU A 143 2.87 28.17 -13.46
N CYS A 144 3.08 26.87 -13.56
CA CYS A 144 2.81 26.06 -14.74
C CYS A 144 1.89 24.89 -14.35
N ARG A 145 1.03 24.49 -15.29
CA ARG A 145 0.08 23.39 -15.11
C ARG A 145 0.76 22.05 -14.86
N ASP A 146 1.85 21.79 -15.57
CA ASP A 146 2.57 20.52 -15.51
C ASP A 146 4.04 20.74 -15.12
N LEU A 147 4.23 21.29 -13.92
CA LEU A 147 5.56 21.50 -13.37
C LEU A 147 6.22 20.15 -13.09
N GLY A 148 7.31 19.87 -13.81
CA GLY A 148 8.09 18.66 -13.60
C GLY A 148 7.33 17.36 -13.85
N GLY A 149 6.30 17.35 -14.70
CA GLY A 149 5.52 16.13 -14.98
C GLY A 149 4.52 15.77 -13.87
N MET A 150 4.22 16.69 -12.95
CA MET A 150 3.25 16.45 -11.88
C MET A 150 1.83 16.14 -12.39
N GLY A 151 1.52 16.50 -13.64
CA GLY A 151 0.25 16.21 -14.31
C GLY A 151 0.17 14.81 -14.94
N ASN A 152 1.17 13.95 -14.74
CA ASN A 152 1.19 12.60 -15.28
C ASN A 152 0.00 11.78 -14.72
N VAL A 153 -0.81 11.22 -15.64
CA VAL A 153 -2.02 10.45 -15.33
C VAL A 153 -1.72 9.25 -14.43
N ASP A 154 -0.55 8.62 -14.59
CA ASP A 154 -0.18 7.43 -13.81
C ASP A 154 -0.12 7.73 -12.30
N LEU A 155 0.28 8.95 -11.93
CA LEU A 155 0.31 9.40 -10.53
C LEU A 155 -1.10 9.52 -9.92
N TYR A 156 -2.13 9.77 -10.73
CA TYR A 156 -3.50 9.92 -10.27
C TYR A 156 -4.28 8.61 -10.32
N THR A 157 -3.77 7.59 -11.02
CA THR A 157 -4.39 6.25 -11.07
C THR A 157 -3.90 5.32 -9.97
N HIS A 158 -2.76 5.64 -9.34
CA HIS A 158 -2.13 4.77 -8.33
C HIS A 158 -2.88 4.74 -7.00
N SER A 159 -3.52 5.84 -6.60
CA SER A 159 -4.30 5.93 -5.38
C SER A 159 -5.74 6.30 -5.65
N TYR A 160 -6.63 5.84 -4.79
CA TYR A 160 -8.06 6.17 -4.89
C TYR A 160 -8.34 7.60 -4.43
N THR A 161 -7.52 8.13 -3.50
CA THR A 161 -7.67 9.49 -2.99
C THR A 161 -6.38 10.29 -3.10
N GLY A 162 -6.44 11.47 -3.71
CA GLY A 162 -5.29 12.34 -3.85
C GLY A 162 -4.16 11.76 -4.69
N THR A 163 -2.94 12.23 -4.46
CA THR A 163 -1.73 11.77 -5.17
C THR A 163 -0.49 11.90 -4.26
N LYS A 164 0.71 12.04 -4.84
CA LYS A 164 1.95 12.31 -4.13
C LYS A 164 1.81 13.51 -3.19
N LYS A 165 2.23 13.34 -1.94
CA LYS A 165 2.18 14.40 -0.92
C LYS A 165 3.00 15.63 -1.29
N LEU A 166 4.10 15.43 -2.00
CA LEU A 166 4.91 16.54 -2.51
C LEU A 166 4.10 17.45 -3.45
N ILE A 167 3.34 16.85 -4.38
CA ILE A 167 2.49 17.57 -5.34
C ILE A 167 1.37 18.30 -4.59
N GLU A 168 0.69 17.61 -3.67
CA GLU A 168 -0.38 18.21 -2.86
C GLU A 168 0.12 19.44 -2.09
N ARG A 169 1.26 19.33 -1.38
CA ARG A 169 1.86 20.46 -0.66
C ARG A 169 2.24 21.62 -1.58
N TYR A 170 2.75 21.34 -2.77
CA TYR A 170 3.08 22.38 -3.76
C TYR A 170 1.82 23.14 -4.18
N VAL A 171 0.75 22.43 -4.52
CA VAL A 171 -0.54 23.05 -4.90
C VAL A 171 -1.10 23.88 -3.74
N ASP A 172 -1.09 23.36 -2.51
CA ASP A 172 -1.56 24.08 -1.33
C ASP A 172 -0.73 25.34 -1.04
N SER A 173 0.60 25.27 -1.22
CA SER A 173 1.49 26.43 -1.06
C SER A 173 1.25 27.49 -2.15
N ALA A 174 1.02 27.06 -3.40
CA ALA A 174 0.67 27.97 -4.49
C ALA A 174 -0.66 28.70 -4.23
N LEU A 175 -1.71 27.97 -3.79
CA LEU A 175 -2.98 28.56 -3.39
C LEU A 175 -2.80 29.54 -2.23
N SER A 176 -2.07 29.13 -1.20
CA SER A 176 -1.78 29.98 -0.05
C SER A 176 -1.02 31.25 -0.42
N ALA A 177 -0.12 31.19 -1.39
CA ALA A 177 0.62 32.36 -1.88
C ALA A 177 -0.30 33.33 -2.65
N ILE A 178 -1.22 32.80 -3.47
CA ILE A 178 -2.23 33.61 -4.16
C ILE A 178 -3.14 34.31 -3.15
N ASP A 179 -3.66 33.57 -2.16
CA ASP A 179 -4.51 34.13 -1.11
C ASP A 179 -3.78 35.20 -0.30
N ALA A 180 -2.51 34.94 0.05
CA ALA A 180 -1.67 35.90 0.76
C ALA A 180 -1.47 37.20 -0.04
N VAL A 181 -1.24 37.10 -1.35
CA VAL A 181 -1.14 38.27 -2.23
C VAL A 181 -2.43 39.08 -2.22
N VAL A 182 -3.59 38.42 -2.36
CA VAL A 182 -4.90 39.10 -2.37
C VAL A 182 -5.13 39.84 -1.05
N VAL A 183 -4.95 39.17 0.09
CA VAL A 183 -5.17 39.77 1.42
C VAL A 183 -4.19 40.91 1.71
N GLN A 184 -2.90 40.71 1.40
CA GLN A 184 -1.88 41.71 1.67
C GLN A 184 -2.03 42.92 0.74
N SER A 185 -2.39 42.73 -0.53
CA SER A 185 -2.64 43.84 -1.46
C SER A 185 -3.82 44.73 -1.05
N ALA A 186 -4.82 44.17 -0.38
CA ALA A 186 -5.95 44.94 0.16
C ALA A 186 -5.56 45.76 1.40
N THR A 187 -4.54 45.34 2.15
CA THR A 187 -4.13 45.96 3.41
C THR A 187 -2.93 46.89 3.23
N GLN A 188 -2.04 46.55 2.30
CA GLN A 188 -0.79 47.24 2.01
C GLN A 188 -0.85 47.84 0.62
N SER A 189 -0.75 49.16 0.54
CA SER A 189 -0.76 49.92 -0.71
C SER A 189 0.59 49.92 -1.44
N ASP A 190 1.38 48.84 -1.33
CA ASP A 190 2.67 48.76 -2.03
C ASP A 190 2.49 48.43 -3.53
N ILE A 191 1.41 47.72 -3.89
CA ILE A 191 1.15 47.31 -5.28
C ILE A 191 -0.10 47.99 -5.81
N ASP A 192 -0.03 48.55 -7.02
CA ASP A 192 -1.19 49.11 -7.70
C ASP A 192 -2.17 47.99 -8.12
N ALA A 193 -3.46 48.28 -8.01
CA ALA A 193 -4.52 47.31 -8.31
C ALA A 193 -4.46 46.83 -9.78
N ARG A 194 -4.00 47.70 -10.69
CA ARG A 194 -3.82 47.34 -12.11
C ARG A 194 -2.70 46.32 -12.30
N ASP A 195 -1.55 46.55 -11.65
CA ASP A 195 -0.38 45.66 -11.74
C ASP A 195 -0.68 44.29 -11.12
N LEU A 196 -1.44 44.26 -10.02
CA LEU A 196 -1.94 43.04 -9.41
C LEU A 196 -2.82 42.26 -10.40
N LEU A 197 -3.81 42.93 -10.99
CA LEU A 197 -4.72 42.31 -11.96
C LEU A 197 -3.93 41.78 -13.18
N GLU A 198 -3.00 42.55 -13.71
CA GLU A 198 -2.18 42.14 -14.85
C GLU A 198 -1.34 40.89 -14.52
N GLY A 199 -0.69 40.85 -13.36
CA GLY A 199 0.07 39.69 -12.92
C GLY A 199 -0.79 38.43 -12.78
N MET A 200 -2.01 38.57 -12.25
CA MET A 200 -2.97 37.45 -12.13
C MET A 200 -3.49 36.99 -13.49
N LEU A 201 -3.73 37.91 -14.43
CA LEU A 201 -4.14 37.56 -15.79
C LEU A 201 -3.06 36.78 -16.54
N LEU A 202 -1.79 37.16 -16.36
CA LEU A 202 -0.64 36.45 -16.93
C LEU A 202 -0.48 35.06 -16.33
N ALA A 203 -0.57 34.93 -15.00
CA ALA A 203 -0.54 33.62 -14.32
C ALA A 203 -1.69 32.72 -14.78
N ARG A 204 -2.89 33.27 -14.97
CA ARG A 204 -4.02 32.53 -15.55
C ARG A 204 -3.73 32.05 -16.97
N GLN A 205 -3.07 32.87 -17.78
CA GLN A 205 -2.72 32.51 -19.16
C GLN A 205 -1.66 31.40 -19.20
N SER A 206 -0.65 31.44 -18.33
CA SER A 206 0.39 30.40 -18.25
C SER A 206 -0.17 29.06 -17.75
N PHE A 207 -1.10 29.10 -16.79
CA PHE A 207 -1.77 27.90 -16.28
C PHE A 207 -2.77 27.29 -17.30
N GLY A 208 -3.22 28.12 -18.25
CA GLY A 208 -4.14 27.76 -19.31
C GLY A 208 -5.60 27.82 -18.90
N ARG A 209 -6.48 28.02 -19.89
CA ARG A 209 -7.93 27.84 -19.75
C ARG A 209 -8.19 26.37 -20.08
N THR A 210 -8.69 25.58 -19.14
CA THR A 210 -9.21 24.25 -19.49
C THR A 210 -10.22 24.39 -20.61
N PHE A 211 -10.02 23.63 -21.70
CA PHE A 211 -10.99 23.41 -22.76
C PHE A 211 -12.20 22.65 -22.22
#